data_AF-A0A6F9C4G3-F1
#
_entry.id   AF-A0A6F9C4G3-F1
#
_cell.length_a   1.000
_cell.length_b   1.000
_cell.length_c   1.000
_cell.angle_alpha   90.00
_cell.angle_beta   90.00
_cell.angle_gamma   90.00
#
_symmetry.space_group_name_H-M   'P 1'
#
loop_
_entity.id
_entity.type
_entity.pdbx_description
1 polymer ?
#
loop_
_entity_poly.entity_id
_entity_poly.type
_entity_poly.pdbx_seq_one_letter_code
_entity_poly.pdbx_strand_id
1 'polypeptide(L)'
;MESLLVKESPLLLPLNKEKTVYDGFITVQERDFRIRILLPPDHQLKLAKLHCCWQLKQLLCAYGHIVKQRLHHSPDLVSFVLELKTILEVALKSRPDCRSIPPPQYYSQLIIEMEDLGWDKLVSIDTEFRTLRLRAEDSSGRQHVVTVKLKPKHPVEAPECSADLPVPLAMTWTPQSSLGHVHTQFLLLLESLAEFWAVLDEIDEKTWVLEPEKPSRADTMRRIAIANNVSIKVEVDTRHPKMLPECCLLGAEHAVTPLRNKLNANMHLWNLDCSILQNLRDVLEIEFPSPATHEKSSFSVECGICYAYRLESAIPDQVCNDPRCGQPFHQACLYEWLRGLPSSRQSFNIVFGECPYCSKQFSMEIREEREREGEKEYNYGC
;
A
#
# COMPACT_ATOMS: atom_id res chain seq x y z
N MET A 1 8.53 50.08 17.26
CA MET A 1 8.39 48.63 17.53
C MET A 1 7.03 48.31 18.17
N GLU A 2 6.62 48.98 19.26
CA GLU A 2 5.27 48.83 19.85
C GLU A 2 4.11 49.15 18.89
N SER A 3 4.23 50.24 18.14
CA SER A 3 3.18 50.67 17.20
C SER A 3 2.94 49.69 16.05
N LEU A 4 3.92 48.85 15.71
CA LEU A 4 3.84 47.88 14.62
C LEU A 4 3.29 46.54 15.11
N LEU A 5 3.71 46.07 16.29
CA LEU A 5 3.15 44.83 16.85
C LEU A 5 1.67 44.98 17.18
N VAL A 6 1.26 46.11 17.74
CA VAL A 6 -0.15 46.41 18.04
C VAL A 6 -0.98 46.56 16.76
N LYS A 7 -0.37 46.99 15.65
CA LYS A 7 -1.05 47.07 14.35
C LYS A 7 -1.26 45.70 13.71
N GLU A 8 -0.26 44.83 13.78
CA GLU A 8 -0.31 43.50 13.17
C GLU A 8 -1.04 42.47 14.04
N SER A 9 -0.88 42.54 15.35
CA SER A 9 -1.48 41.61 16.33
C SER A 9 -2.00 42.39 17.54
N PRO A 10 -3.14 43.09 17.41
CA PRO A 10 -3.66 43.99 18.44
C PRO A 10 -4.00 43.29 19.76
N LEU A 11 -4.22 41.97 19.71
CA LEU A 11 -4.56 41.16 20.86
C LEU A 11 -3.34 40.56 21.58
N LEU A 12 -2.11 40.85 21.16
CA LEU A 12 -0.88 40.37 21.81
C LEU A 12 -0.17 41.54 22.51
N LEU A 13 -0.23 41.57 23.84
CA LEU A 13 0.19 42.73 24.63
C LEU A 13 1.39 42.40 25.54
N PRO A 14 2.32 43.38 25.74
CA PRO A 14 3.38 43.24 26.73
C PRO A 14 2.79 43.30 28.15
N LEU A 15 3.18 42.36 29.02
CA LEU A 15 2.73 42.28 30.42
C LEU A 15 3.66 42.97 31.42
N ASN A 16 4.88 43.33 30.99
CA ASN A 16 5.87 43.96 31.87
C ASN A 16 6.57 45.14 31.19
N LYS A 17 7.13 46.04 32.01
CA LYS A 17 7.78 47.28 31.55
C LYS A 17 9.03 46.99 30.71
N GLU A 18 9.70 45.86 30.99
CA GLU A 18 10.90 45.41 30.30
C GLU A 18 10.59 44.75 28.94
N LYS A 19 9.30 44.56 28.62
CA LYS A 19 8.81 43.98 27.35
C LYS A 19 9.44 42.63 27.03
N THR A 20 9.62 41.82 28.06
CA THR A 20 10.13 40.45 27.94
C THR A 20 9.02 39.42 28.01
N VAL A 21 7.80 39.81 28.38
CA VAL A 21 6.64 38.91 28.46
C VAL A 21 5.51 39.49 27.61
N TYR A 22 5.07 38.73 26.61
CA TYR A 22 3.90 39.04 25.80
C TYR A 22 2.84 37.96 26.01
N ASP A 23 1.58 38.35 26.19
CA ASP A 23 0.45 37.42 26.38
C ASP A 23 -0.77 37.94 25.63
N GLY A 24 -1.56 37.02 25.08
CA GLY A 24 -2.77 37.38 24.37
C GLY A 24 -3.15 36.39 23.27
N PHE A 25 -3.68 36.91 22.17
CA PHE A 25 -4.20 36.10 21.07
C PHE A 25 -3.55 36.46 19.74
N ILE A 26 -3.38 35.45 18.88
CA ILE A 26 -3.07 35.61 17.47
C ILE A 26 -4.30 35.16 16.68
N THR A 27 -4.83 36.05 15.86
CA THR A 27 -5.97 35.80 14.98
C THR A 27 -5.48 35.37 13.61
N VAL A 28 -5.97 34.23 13.11
CA VAL A 28 -5.69 33.68 11.77
C VAL A 28 -6.98 33.11 11.19
N GLN A 29 -7.38 33.55 9.99
CA GLN A 29 -8.63 33.10 9.32
C GLN A 29 -9.85 33.16 10.26
N GLU A 30 -10.05 34.29 10.96
CA GLU A 30 -11.15 34.52 11.92
C GLU A 30 -11.14 33.61 13.17
N ARG A 31 -10.05 32.88 13.43
CA ARG A 31 -9.88 32.06 14.64
C ARG A 31 -8.82 32.66 15.55
N ASP A 32 -9.14 32.76 16.83
CA ASP A 32 -8.24 33.28 17.86
C ASP A 32 -7.52 32.17 18.59
N PHE A 33 -6.19 32.24 18.62
CA PHE A 33 -5.35 31.29 19.35
C PHE A 33 -4.59 31.99 20.47
N ARG A 34 -4.77 31.50 21.71
CA ARG A 34 -4.05 32.03 22.86
C ARG A 34 -2.57 31.65 22.80
N ILE A 35 -1.71 32.66 22.95
CA ILE A 35 -0.25 32.50 22.98
C ILE A 35 0.38 33.43 24.02
N ARG A 36 1.49 32.95 24.57
CA ARG A 36 2.37 33.69 25.47
C ARG A 36 3.82 33.51 25.01
N ILE A 37 4.54 34.60 24.87
CA ILE A 37 5.93 34.63 24.40
C ILE A 37 6.79 35.21 25.52
N LEU A 38 7.77 34.43 25.97
CA LEU A 38 8.76 34.84 26.96
C LEU A 38 10.08 35.08 26.24
N LEU A 39 10.56 36.31 26.27
CA LEU A 39 11.87 36.70 25.77
C LEU A 39 12.89 36.71 26.93
N PRO A 40 14.14 36.35 26.66
CA PRO A 40 15.23 36.58 27.61
C PRO A 40 15.49 38.09 27.81
N PRO A 41 16.24 38.50 28.86
CA PRO A 41 16.55 39.90 29.16
C PRO A 41 17.32 40.64 28.05
N ASP A 42 18.01 39.90 27.17
CA ASP A 42 18.73 40.42 26.00
C ASP A 42 17.89 40.42 24.72
N HIS A 43 16.59 40.13 24.84
CA HIS A 43 15.57 40.13 23.78
C HIS A 43 15.89 39.22 22.58
N GLN A 44 16.80 38.26 22.75
CA GLN A 44 17.15 37.30 21.68
C GLN A 44 16.05 36.26 21.46
N LEU A 45 15.44 36.28 20.27
CA LEU A 45 14.36 35.36 19.89
C LEU A 45 14.78 33.89 19.85
N LYS A 46 16.07 33.61 19.61
CA LYS A 46 16.66 32.26 19.61
C LYS A 46 16.41 31.50 20.93
N LEU A 47 16.32 32.22 22.03
CA LEU A 47 16.12 31.68 23.38
C LEU A 47 14.71 31.94 23.91
N ALA A 48 13.79 32.40 23.05
CA ALA A 48 12.42 32.67 23.46
C ALA A 48 11.64 31.38 23.77
N LYS A 49 10.77 31.44 24.77
CA LYS A 49 9.85 30.34 25.11
C LYS A 49 8.43 30.69 24.68
N LEU A 50 7.82 29.78 23.91
CA LEU A 50 6.44 29.89 23.44
C LEU A 50 5.55 28.98 24.27
N HIS A 51 4.54 29.57 24.91
CA HIS A 51 3.45 28.84 25.55
C HIS A 51 2.16 29.13 24.79
N CYS A 52 1.32 28.14 24.60
CA CYS A 52 0.10 28.29 23.82
C CYS A 52 -1.01 27.37 24.30
N CYS A 53 -2.25 27.64 23.87
CA CYS A 53 -3.36 26.73 24.11
C CYS A 53 -3.15 25.37 23.43
N TRP A 54 -3.86 24.34 23.91
CA TRP A 54 -3.74 22.98 23.38
C TRP A 54 -4.03 22.89 21.87
N GLN A 55 -4.98 23.69 21.37
CA GLN A 55 -5.34 23.75 19.96
C GLN A 55 -4.17 24.25 19.11
N LEU A 56 -3.53 25.35 19.52
CA LEU A 56 -2.38 25.91 18.83
C LEU A 56 -1.18 24.96 18.88
N LYS A 57 -0.96 24.31 20.03
CA LYS A 57 0.09 23.30 20.20
C LYS A 57 -0.11 22.10 19.26
N GLN A 58 -1.35 21.64 19.10
CA GLN A 58 -1.66 20.52 18.20
C GLN A 58 -1.47 20.91 16.73
N LEU A 59 -1.88 22.11 16.34
CA LEU A 59 -1.68 22.62 14.97
C LEU A 59 -0.18 22.73 14.63
N LEU A 60 0.64 23.21 15.57
CA LEU A 60 2.07 23.40 15.36
C LEU A 60 2.91 22.14 15.55
N CYS A 61 2.32 21.00 15.97
CA CYS A 61 3.06 19.79 16.30
C CYS A 61 3.92 19.28 15.12
N ALA A 62 3.32 19.21 13.92
CA ALA A 62 4.02 18.81 12.69
C ALA A 62 5.00 19.89 12.17
N TYR A 63 4.80 21.15 12.57
CA TYR A 63 5.58 22.30 12.12
C TYR A 63 6.63 22.76 13.14
N GLY A 64 6.86 21.99 14.20
CA GLY A 64 7.70 22.40 15.33
C GLY A 64 9.14 22.76 14.94
N HIS A 65 9.71 22.07 13.95
CA HIS A 65 11.05 22.38 13.43
C HIS A 65 11.08 23.72 12.68
N ILE A 66 10.04 24.01 11.90
CA ILE A 66 9.89 25.26 11.13
C ILE A 66 9.70 26.43 12.09
N VAL A 67 8.86 26.29 13.11
CA VAL A 67 8.67 27.35 14.13
C VAL A 67 9.97 27.66 14.86
N LYS A 68 10.76 26.63 15.22
CA LYS A 68 12.10 26.83 15.80
C LYS A 68 13.03 27.55 14.84
N GLN A 69 13.04 27.17 13.57
CA GLN A 69 13.85 27.84 12.55
C GLN A 69 13.47 29.32 12.42
N ARG A 70 12.16 29.64 12.36
CA ARG A 70 11.71 31.04 12.30
C ARG A 70 12.16 31.83 13.53
N LEU A 71 12.02 31.29 14.75
CA LEU A 71 12.57 31.93 15.95
C LEU A 71 14.07 32.25 15.86
N HIS A 72 14.86 31.45 15.12
CA HIS A 72 16.30 31.68 14.98
C HIS A 72 16.67 32.73 13.93
N HIS A 73 15.84 32.89 12.90
CA HIS A 73 16.12 33.72 11.73
C HIS A 73 15.30 35.02 11.69
N SER A 74 14.21 35.14 12.43
CA SER A 74 13.43 36.37 12.49
C SER A 74 14.26 37.49 13.17
N PRO A 75 14.32 38.69 12.59
CA PRO A 75 15.11 39.80 13.13
C PRO A 75 14.47 40.46 14.36
N ASP A 76 13.14 40.38 14.49
CA ASP A 76 12.36 40.94 15.58
C ASP A 76 11.06 40.17 15.82
N LEU A 77 10.41 40.48 16.94
CA LEU A 77 9.19 39.80 17.39
C LEU A 77 8.01 39.99 16.41
N VAL A 78 7.94 41.16 15.74
CA VAL A 78 6.85 41.44 14.79
C VAL A 78 6.98 40.54 13.58
N SER A 79 8.19 40.43 13.04
CA SER A 79 8.53 39.55 11.92
C SER A 79 8.25 38.09 12.27
N PHE A 80 8.64 37.64 13.46
CA PHE A 80 8.34 36.30 13.93
C PHE A 80 6.83 36.02 14.00
N VAL A 81 6.04 36.96 14.55
CA VAL A 81 4.59 36.80 14.67
C VAL A 81 3.91 36.73 13.30
N LEU A 82 4.39 37.49 12.31
CA LEU A 82 3.90 37.40 10.93
C LEU A 82 4.23 36.04 10.29
N GLU A 83 5.47 35.57 10.42
CA GLU A 83 5.85 34.25 9.91
C GLU A 83 5.07 33.12 10.61
N LEU A 84 4.82 33.25 11.91
CA LEU A 84 3.99 32.32 12.66
C LEU A 84 2.56 32.29 12.14
N LYS A 85 1.97 33.45 11.82
CA LYS A 85 0.64 33.51 11.17
C LYS A 85 0.65 32.78 9.82
N THR A 86 1.67 32.96 8.99
CA THR A 86 1.79 32.23 7.72
C THR A 86 1.87 30.71 7.92
N ILE A 87 2.64 30.24 8.90
CA ILE A 87 2.71 28.81 9.24
C ILE A 87 1.33 28.29 9.67
N LEU A 88 0.61 29.08 10.48
CA LEU A 88 -0.73 28.72 10.94
C LEU A 88 -1.74 28.70 9.79
N GLU A 89 -1.67 29.63 8.84
CA GLU A 89 -2.53 29.60 7.66
C GLU A 89 -2.31 28.35 6.82
N VAL A 90 -1.05 27.95 6.62
CA VAL A 90 -0.71 26.70 5.91
C VAL A 90 -1.22 25.50 6.70
N ALA A 91 -0.98 25.44 8.00
CA ALA A 91 -1.43 24.34 8.86
C ALA A 91 -2.98 24.23 8.94
N LEU A 92 -3.69 25.35 8.81
CA LEU A 92 -5.14 25.39 8.76
C LEU A 92 -5.67 24.95 7.38
N LYS A 93 -5.01 25.35 6.29
CA LYS A 93 -5.35 24.94 4.92
C LYS A 93 -5.02 23.47 4.62
N SER A 94 -3.95 22.95 5.22
CA SER A 94 -3.51 21.56 5.03
C SER A 94 -4.30 20.57 5.89
N ARG A 95 -5.12 21.05 6.83
CA ARG A 95 -6.13 20.21 7.46
C ARG A 95 -7.33 20.11 6.52
N PRO A 96 -7.76 18.89 6.13
CA PRO A 96 -9.09 18.73 5.56
C PRO A 96 -10.09 19.25 6.60
N ASP A 97 -10.87 20.25 6.19
CA ASP A 97 -11.89 21.02 6.89
C ASP A 97 -12.02 20.84 8.41
N CYS A 98 -12.10 21.98 9.10
CA CYS A 98 -12.51 22.10 10.49
C CYS A 98 -13.64 21.09 10.80
N ARG A 99 -13.26 19.99 11.48
CA ARG A 99 -14.11 18.84 11.77
C ARG A 99 -15.40 19.29 12.44
N SER A 100 -16.46 19.48 11.66
CA SER A 100 -17.80 19.60 12.22
C SER A 100 -18.11 18.24 12.84
N ILE A 101 -18.24 18.21 14.16
CA ILE A 101 -18.75 17.04 14.86
C ILE A 101 -20.15 16.77 14.28
N PRO A 102 -20.41 15.58 13.72
CA PRO A 102 -21.74 15.22 13.24
C PRO A 102 -22.79 15.46 14.34
N PRO A 103 -24.03 15.85 13.97
CA PRO A 103 -25.09 16.05 14.93
C PRO A 103 -25.39 14.73 15.67
N PRO A 104 -25.86 14.74 16.94
CA PRO A 104 -26.07 13.52 17.73
C PRO A 104 -26.90 12.43 17.03
N GLN A 105 -27.86 12.84 16.19
CA GLN A 105 -28.70 11.94 15.39
C GLN A 105 -27.90 11.02 14.47
N TYR A 106 -26.75 11.48 13.97
CA TYR A 106 -25.83 10.67 13.17
C TYR A 106 -25.36 9.44 13.95
N TYR A 107 -24.89 9.64 15.18
CA TYR A 107 -24.38 8.56 16.01
C TYR A 107 -25.49 7.62 16.46
N SER A 108 -26.66 8.16 16.81
CA SER A 108 -27.83 7.33 17.14
C SER A 108 -28.22 6.43 15.95
N GLN A 109 -28.27 6.98 14.74
CA GLN A 109 -28.59 6.20 13.54
C GLN A 109 -27.53 5.13 13.28
N LEU A 110 -26.24 5.47 13.39
CA LEU A 110 -25.15 4.52 13.18
C LEU A 110 -25.18 3.37 14.19
N ILE A 111 -25.44 3.66 15.47
CA ILE A 111 -25.58 2.62 16.50
C ILE A 111 -26.74 1.69 16.18
N ILE A 112 -27.90 2.22 15.75
CA ILE A 112 -29.05 1.41 15.32
C ILE A 112 -28.67 0.51 14.14
N GLU A 113 -28.00 1.05 13.12
CA GLU A 113 -27.52 0.25 11.98
C GLU A 113 -26.58 -0.88 12.40
N MET A 114 -25.74 -0.64 13.41
CA MET A 114 -24.82 -1.65 13.97
C MET A 114 -25.54 -2.69 14.81
N GLU A 115 -26.56 -2.29 15.58
CA GLU A 115 -27.43 -3.21 16.33
C GLU A 115 -28.22 -4.12 15.38
N ASP A 116 -28.81 -3.54 14.33
CA ASP A 116 -29.56 -4.28 13.30
C ASP A 116 -28.66 -5.25 12.51
N LEU A 117 -27.42 -4.85 12.22
CA LEU A 117 -26.43 -5.70 11.56
C LEU A 117 -25.93 -6.83 12.47
N GLY A 118 -25.81 -6.56 13.77
CA GLY A 118 -25.20 -7.43 14.76
C GLY A 118 -23.75 -7.05 15.10
N TRP A 119 -23.50 -6.84 16.39
CA TRP A 119 -22.17 -6.47 16.92
C TRP A 119 -21.10 -7.56 16.71
N ASP A 120 -21.50 -8.81 16.51
CA ASP A 120 -20.60 -9.92 16.15
C ASP A 120 -19.85 -9.66 14.83
N LYS A 121 -20.43 -8.84 13.96
CA LYS A 121 -19.87 -8.52 12.64
C LYS A 121 -18.89 -7.35 12.69
N LEU A 122 -18.85 -6.58 13.77
CA LEU A 122 -17.93 -5.46 13.91
C LEU A 122 -16.57 -5.94 14.42
N VAL A 123 -15.52 -5.74 13.63
CA VAL A 123 -14.13 -6.02 14.04
C VAL A 123 -13.56 -4.83 14.81
N SER A 124 -13.72 -3.62 14.26
CA SER A 124 -13.21 -2.40 14.87
C SER A 124 -13.93 -1.17 14.32
N ILE A 125 -13.99 -0.11 15.11
CA ILE A 125 -14.41 1.23 14.70
C ILE A 125 -13.34 2.23 15.13
N ASP A 126 -13.06 3.22 14.28
CA ASP A 126 -12.13 4.29 14.64
C ASP A 126 -12.71 5.23 15.71
N THR A 127 -11.82 5.99 16.36
CA THR A 127 -12.23 6.95 17.41
C THR A 127 -13.13 8.08 16.91
N GLU A 128 -13.20 8.28 15.59
CA GLU A 128 -14.02 9.32 14.95
C GLU A 128 -15.39 8.79 14.50
N PHE A 129 -15.65 7.49 14.65
CA PHE A 129 -16.85 6.79 14.17
C PHE A 129 -17.10 7.01 12.67
N ARG A 130 -16.02 7.09 11.89
CA ARG A 130 -16.05 7.27 10.42
C ARG A 130 -15.60 6.02 9.70
N THR A 131 -14.67 5.27 10.27
CA THR A 131 -14.14 4.07 9.64
C THR A 131 -14.54 2.85 10.44
N LEU A 132 -15.32 1.96 9.83
CA LEU A 132 -15.72 0.69 10.41
C LEU A 132 -15.05 -0.44 9.64
N ARG A 133 -14.70 -1.51 10.35
CA ARG A 133 -14.26 -2.78 9.75
C ARG A 133 -15.26 -3.85 10.12
N LEU A 134 -15.89 -4.45 9.12
CA LEU A 134 -16.91 -5.46 9.28
C LEU A 134 -16.37 -6.80 8.79
N ARG A 135 -16.50 -7.86 9.60
CA ARG A 135 -16.17 -9.22 9.18
C ARG A 135 -17.32 -9.85 8.41
N ALA A 136 -16.95 -10.69 7.47
CA ALA A 136 -17.85 -11.56 6.74
C ALA A 136 -17.19 -12.94 6.60
N GLU A 137 -18.02 -13.96 6.52
CA GLU A 137 -17.59 -15.34 6.33
C GLU A 137 -18.28 -15.87 5.08
N ASP A 138 -17.51 -16.47 4.17
CA ASP A 138 -18.06 -17.11 2.98
C ASP A 138 -18.54 -18.54 3.29
N SER A 139 -19.22 -19.16 2.32
CA SER A 139 -19.73 -20.54 2.43
C SER A 139 -18.67 -21.61 2.70
N SER A 140 -17.39 -21.32 2.47
CA SER A 140 -16.27 -22.22 2.76
C SER A 140 -15.60 -21.93 4.12
N GLY A 141 -16.18 -21.04 4.93
CA GLY A 141 -15.69 -20.68 6.26
C GLY A 141 -14.52 -19.71 6.26
N ARG A 142 -14.15 -19.12 5.11
CA ARG A 142 -13.05 -18.17 5.03
C ARG A 142 -13.51 -16.81 5.55
N GLN A 143 -12.64 -16.19 6.34
CA GLN A 143 -12.90 -14.90 6.96
C GLN A 143 -12.40 -13.77 6.05
N HIS A 144 -13.29 -12.81 5.81
CA HIS A 144 -13.05 -11.62 5.00
C HIS A 144 -13.40 -10.36 5.81
N VAL A 145 -12.80 -9.23 5.47
CA VAL A 145 -13.07 -7.96 6.15
C VAL A 145 -13.30 -6.86 5.13
N VAL A 146 -14.45 -6.18 5.24
CA VAL A 146 -14.74 -4.95 4.50
C VAL A 146 -14.52 -3.74 5.39
N THR A 147 -13.73 -2.80 4.90
CA THR A 147 -13.52 -1.49 5.54
C THR A 147 -14.45 -0.48 4.90
N VAL A 148 -15.32 0.11 5.73
CA VAL A 148 -16.35 1.08 5.33
C VAL A 148 -15.96 2.44 5.91
N LYS A 149 -15.68 3.40 5.04
CA LYS A 149 -15.41 4.79 5.39
C LYS A 149 -16.65 5.63 5.12
N LEU A 150 -17.34 6.02 6.20
CA LEU A 150 -18.50 6.88 6.18
C LEU A 150 -18.10 8.31 5.85
N LYS A 151 -18.88 8.91 4.95
CA LYS A 151 -18.77 10.33 4.62
C LYS A 151 -19.61 11.19 5.57
N PRO A 152 -19.31 12.50 5.70
CA PRO A 152 -19.97 13.38 6.68
C PRO A 152 -21.50 13.45 6.55
N LYS A 153 -22.03 13.19 5.34
CA LYS A 153 -23.47 13.22 5.02
C LYS A 153 -24.09 11.83 4.95
N HIS A 154 -23.49 10.80 5.54
CA HIS A 154 -24.11 9.46 5.64
C HIS A 154 -25.48 9.55 6.35
N PRO A 155 -26.53 8.84 5.86
CA PRO A 155 -26.54 7.88 4.75
C PRO A 155 -26.84 8.48 3.37
N VAL A 156 -27.03 9.79 3.25
CA VAL A 156 -27.35 10.46 1.97
C VAL A 156 -26.19 10.32 0.97
N GLU A 157 -24.95 10.41 1.47
CA GLU A 157 -23.76 10.18 0.66
C GLU A 157 -23.22 8.76 0.85
N ALA A 158 -22.94 8.07 -0.26
CA ALA A 158 -22.45 6.70 -0.25
C ALA A 158 -21.09 6.58 0.43
N PRO A 159 -20.87 5.56 1.29
CA PRO A 159 -19.58 5.33 1.92
C PRO A 159 -18.55 4.81 0.92
N GLU A 160 -17.27 4.97 1.26
CA GLU A 160 -16.18 4.35 0.52
C GLU A 160 -15.88 2.98 1.12
N CYS A 161 -16.06 1.92 0.33
CA CYS A 161 -15.81 0.54 0.75
C CYS A 161 -14.53 0.01 0.13
N SER A 162 -13.72 -0.72 0.91
CA SER A 162 -12.50 -1.38 0.46
C SER A 162 -12.30 -2.71 1.17
N ALA A 163 -11.76 -3.70 0.47
CA ALA A 163 -11.47 -5.04 0.99
C ALA A 163 -10.36 -5.68 0.15
N ASP A 164 -9.72 -6.73 0.69
CA ASP A 164 -8.70 -7.50 -0.02
C ASP A 164 -9.38 -8.44 -1.03
N LEU A 165 -9.73 -7.90 -2.19
CA LEU A 165 -10.45 -8.60 -3.24
C LEU A 165 -9.70 -8.56 -4.56
N PRO A 166 -9.81 -9.61 -5.40
CA PRO A 166 -9.14 -9.67 -6.69
C PRO A 166 -9.90 -8.87 -7.78
N VAL A 167 -11.04 -8.27 -7.42
CA VAL A 167 -11.91 -7.47 -8.29
C VAL A 167 -12.34 -6.18 -7.59
N PRO A 168 -12.65 -5.11 -8.33
CA PRO A 168 -13.13 -3.86 -7.74
C PRO A 168 -14.40 -4.05 -6.92
N LEU A 169 -14.44 -3.44 -5.73
CA LEU A 169 -15.61 -3.46 -4.86
C LEU A 169 -16.60 -2.37 -5.27
N ALA A 170 -17.55 -2.71 -6.14
CA ALA A 170 -18.64 -1.83 -6.52
C ALA A 170 -19.87 -2.05 -5.62
N MET A 171 -20.24 -1.04 -4.84
CA MET A 171 -21.42 -1.07 -3.99
C MET A 171 -22.53 -0.21 -4.59
N THR A 172 -23.73 -0.77 -4.67
CA THR A 172 -24.94 0.01 -4.94
C THR A 172 -25.40 0.68 -3.65
N TRP A 173 -25.70 1.98 -3.73
CA TRP A 173 -26.07 2.78 -2.57
C TRP A 173 -27.22 3.73 -2.90
N THR A 174 -28.18 3.79 -2.00
CA THR A 174 -29.29 4.75 -2.01
C THR A 174 -29.38 5.45 -0.65
N PRO A 175 -30.04 6.61 -0.52
CA PRO A 175 -30.20 7.27 0.79
C PRO A 175 -30.96 6.44 1.85
N GLN A 176 -31.61 5.34 1.45
CA GLN A 176 -32.29 4.39 2.33
C GLN A 176 -31.42 3.17 2.67
N SER A 177 -30.22 3.08 2.09
CA SER A 177 -29.26 2.02 2.37
C SER A 177 -28.66 2.21 3.76
N SER A 178 -28.12 1.11 4.30
CA SER A 178 -27.51 1.03 5.63
C SER A 178 -26.28 0.13 5.59
N LEU A 179 -25.53 0.05 6.69
CA LEU A 179 -24.43 -0.91 6.85
C LEU A 179 -24.86 -2.36 6.54
N GLY A 180 -26.10 -2.74 6.86
CA GLY A 180 -26.67 -4.05 6.50
C GLY A 180 -26.70 -4.32 4.99
N HIS A 181 -26.97 -3.29 4.19
CA HIS A 181 -26.96 -3.39 2.74
C HIS A 181 -25.53 -3.55 2.19
N VAL A 182 -24.55 -2.89 2.79
CA VAL A 182 -23.12 -3.08 2.45
C VAL A 182 -22.70 -4.52 2.75
N HIS A 183 -23.03 -5.02 3.93
CA HIS A 183 -22.68 -6.37 4.36
C HIS A 183 -23.29 -7.44 3.47
N THR A 184 -24.58 -7.31 3.13
CA THR A 184 -25.29 -8.24 2.24
C THR A 184 -24.68 -8.25 0.83
N GLN A 185 -24.40 -7.08 0.25
CA GLN A 185 -23.75 -7.01 -1.07
C GLN A 185 -22.34 -7.59 -1.04
N PHE A 186 -21.60 -7.36 0.05
CA PHE A 186 -20.28 -7.93 0.24
C PHE A 186 -20.34 -9.46 0.29
N LEU A 187 -21.25 -10.05 1.07
CA LEU A 187 -21.45 -11.51 1.12
C LEU A 187 -21.75 -12.09 -0.27
N LEU A 188 -22.63 -11.48 -1.04
CA LEU A 188 -22.94 -11.93 -2.41
C LEU A 188 -21.71 -11.93 -3.32
N LEU A 189 -20.85 -10.91 -3.19
CA LEU A 189 -19.59 -10.85 -3.93
C LEU A 189 -18.62 -11.93 -3.47
N LEU A 190 -18.52 -12.20 -2.16
CA LEU A 190 -17.68 -13.28 -1.63
C LEU A 190 -18.11 -14.65 -2.19
N GLU A 191 -19.42 -14.92 -2.22
CA GLU A 191 -19.94 -16.17 -2.79
C GLU A 191 -19.61 -16.31 -4.29
N SER A 192 -19.64 -15.21 -5.03
CA SER A 192 -19.25 -15.24 -6.46
C SER A 192 -17.77 -15.56 -6.69
N LEU A 193 -16.91 -15.35 -5.68
CA LEU A 193 -15.46 -15.59 -5.73
C LEU A 193 -15.05 -16.88 -5.01
N ALA A 194 -16.00 -17.63 -4.44
CA ALA A 194 -15.71 -18.79 -3.61
C ALA A 194 -14.93 -19.89 -4.35
N GLU A 195 -15.27 -20.15 -5.62
CA GLU A 195 -14.56 -21.13 -6.45
C GLU A 195 -13.14 -20.67 -6.78
N PHE A 196 -12.96 -19.37 -7.06
CA PHE A 196 -11.64 -18.78 -7.31
C PHE A 196 -10.71 -18.96 -6.11
N TRP A 197 -11.18 -18.63 -4.89
CA TRP A 197 -10.35 -18.83 -3.70
C TRP A 197 -10.12 -20.31 -3.39
N ALA A 198 -11.08 -21.20 -3.66
CA ALA A 198 -10.88 -22.63 -3.47
C ALA A 198 -9.73 -23.18 -4.33
N VAL A 199 -9.60 -22.69 -5.58
CA VAL A 199 -8.49 -23.05 -6.46
C VAL A 199 -7.15 -22.57 -5.89
N LEU A 200 -7.08 -21.32 -5.42
CA LEU A 200 -5.86 -20.78 -4.83
C LEU A 200 -5.50 -21.45 -3.49
N ASP A 201 -6.50 -21.75 -2.65
CA ASP A 201 -6.30 -22.46 -1.38
C ASP A 201 -5.65 -23.83 -1.63
N GLU A 202 -6.09 -24.57 -2.66
CA GLU A 202 -5.47 -25.85 -3.02
C GLU A 202 -4.01 -25.69 -3.44
N ILE A 203 -3.70 -24.68 -4.26
CA ILE A 203 -2.32 -24.39 -4.70
C ILE A 203 -1.46 -24.03 -3.48
N ASP A 204 -1.95 -23.14 -2.62
CA ASP A 204 -1.25 -22.64 -1.45
C ASP A 204 -0.97 -23.75 -0.42
N GLU A 205 -1.90 -24.71 -0.28
CA GLU A 205 -1.74 -25.85 0.63
C GLU A 205 -0.80 -26.94 0.08
N LYS A 206 -0.92 -27.26 -1.21
CA LYS A 206 -0.30 -28.47 -1.79
C LYS A 206 1.01 -28.21 -2.53
N THR A 207 1.42 -26.96 -2.72
CA THR A 207 2.61 -26.62 -3.49
C THR A 207 3.54 -25.67 -2.74
N TRP A 208 4.78 -25.54 -3.25
CA TRP A 208 5.72 -24.57 -2.76
C TRP A 208 5.56 -23.23 -3.48
N VAL A 209 4.76 -22.31 -2.91
CA VAL A 209 4.58 -20.96 -3.44
C VAL A 209 5.76 -20.06 -3.05
N LEU A 210 6.44 -19.51 -4.07
CA LEU A 210 7.55 -18.57 -3.95
C LEU A 210 7.06 -17.12 -3.82
N GLU A 211 6.06 -16.76 -4.64
CA GLU A 211 5.52 -15.40 -4.69
C GLU A 211 3.99 -15.41 -4.91
N PRO A 212 3.23 -14.59 -4.19
CA PRO A 212 3.64 -13.82 -3.00
C PRO A 212 3.97 -14.74 -1.80
N GLU A 213 4.89 -14.34 -0.92
CA GLU A 213 5.26 -15.15 0.27
C GLU A 213 4.12 -15.29 1.28
N LYS A 214 3.31 -14.25 1.35
CA LYS A 214 2.11 -14.19 2.19
C LYS A 214 0.95 -13.77 1.29
N PRO A 215 0.34 -14.72 0.59
CA PRO A 215 -0.74 -14.40 -0.32
C PRO A 215 -1.92 -13.75 0.41
N SER A 216 -2.42 -12.66 -0.16
CA SER A 216 -3.68 -12.04 0.22
C SER A 216 -4.81 -12.58 -0.63
N ARG A 217 -6.06 -12.28 -0.24
CA ARG A 217 -7.25 -12.64 -1.01
C ARG A 217 -7.41 -11.82 -2.31
N ALA A 218 -6.62 -10.75 -2.47
CA ALA A 218 -6.54 -9.94 -3.68
C ALA A 218 -5.57 -10.50 -4.74
N ASP A 219 -4.65 -11.39 -4.34
CA ASP A 219 -3.61 -11.89 -5.24
C ASP A 219 -4.14 -13.00 -6.15
N THR A 220 -4.20 -12.71 -7.45
CA THR A 220 -4.64 -13.62 -8.54
C THR A 220 -3.55 -14.56 -9.06
N MET A 221 -2.32 -14.34 -8.61
CA MET A 221 -1.13 -14.97 -9.17
C MET A 221 -0.40 -15.79 -8.12
N ARG A 222 0.14 -16.95 -8.53
CA ARG A 222 1.09 -17.74 -7.75
C ARG A 222 2.30 -18.11 -8.58
N ARG A 223 3.49 -17.82 -8.07
CA ARG A 223 4.75 -18.39 -8.58
C ARG A 223 5.06 -19.64 -7.77
N ILE A 224 5.00 -20.79 -8.41
CA ILE A 224 5.13 -22.10 -7.79
C ILE A 224 6.48 -22.70 -8.18
N ALA A 225 7.23 -23.23 -7.21
CA ALA A 225 8.47 -23.95 -7.51
C ALA A 225 8.17 -25.28 -8.22
N ILE A 226 8.99 -25.61 -9.22
CA ILE A 226 8.96 -26.92 -9.91
C ILE A 226 10.20 -27.72 -9.53
N ALA A 227 11.37 -27.10 -9.61
CA ALA A 227 12.66 -27.69 -9.29
C ALA A 227 13.66 -26.58 -8.90
N ASN A 228 14.92 -26.95 -8.63
CA ASN A 228 15.97 -25.98 -8.34
C ASN A 228 16.09 -24.97 -9.50
N ASN A 229 15.93 -23.68 -9.19
CA ASN A 229 15.98 -22.57 -10.15
C ASN A 229 14.97 -22.68 -11.31
N VAL A 230 13.89 -23.45 -11.13
CA VAL A 230 12.78 -23.57 -12.09
C VAL A 230 11.45 -23.39 -11.38
N SER A 231 10.61 -22.50 -11.92
CA SER A 231 9.30 -22.17 -11.35
C SER A 231 8.28 -21.91 -12.46
N ILE A 232 7.00 -21.97 -12.11
CA ILE A 232 5.90 -21.57 -12.98
C ILE A 232 5.10 -20.46 -12.31
N LYS A 233 4.88 -19.38 -13.03
CA LYS A 233 3.93 -18.34 -12.67
C LYS A 233 2.57 -18.69 -13.25
N VAL A 234 1.56 -18.77 -12.40
CA VAL A 234 0.18 -19.11 -12.74
C VAL A 234 -0.72 -17.94 -12.37
N GLU A 235 -1.39 -17.36 -13.35
CA GLU A 235 -2.38 -16.28 -13.17
C GLU A 235 -3.79 -16.85 -13.36
N VAL A 236 -4.58 -16.87 -12.29
CA VAL A 236 -5.93 -17.46 -12.30
C VAL A 236 -6.97 -16.38 -12.61
N ASP A 237 -7.83 -16.65 -13.60
CA ASP A 237 -8.95 -15.76 -13.93
C ASP A 237 -10.02 -15.81 -12.82
N THR A 238 -10.43 -14.64 -12.34
CA THR A 238 -11.40 -14.51 -11.24
C THR A 238 -12.82 -14.92 -11.61
N ARG A 239 -13.21 -14.81 -12.89
CA ARG A 239 -14.53 -15.16 -13.41
C ARG A 239 -14.58 -16.60 -13.91
N HIS A 240 -13.45 -17.13 -14.35
CA HIS A 240 -13.33 -18.48 -14.92
C HIS A 240 -12.18 -19.27 -14.27
N PRO A 241 -12.23 -19.53 -12.95
CA PRO A 241 -11.08 -20.03 -12.17
C PRO A 241 -10.64 -21.46 -12.48
N LYS A 242 -11.37 -22.20 -13.33
CA LYS A 242 -11.02 -23.55 -13.78
C LYS A 242 -10.51 -23.62 -15.22
N MET A 243 -10.59 -22.53 -15.96
CA MET A 243 -10.02 -22.45 -17.31
C MET A 243 -8.50 -22.54 -17.25
N LEU A 244 -7.88 -22.90 -18.38
CA LEU A 244 -6.42 -22.88 -18.51
C LEU A 244 -5.89 -21.47 -18.14
N PRO A 245 -5.11 -21.35 -17.05
CA PRO A 245 -4.59 -20.06 -16.60
C PRO A 245 -3.43 -19.59 -17.49
N GLU A 246 -3.12 -18.30 -17.42
CA GLU A 246 -1.88 -17.80 -18.03
C GLU A 246 -0.68 -18.38 -17.26
N CYS A 247 0.16 -19.13 -17.98
CA CYS A 247 1.29 -19.85 -17.41
C CYS A 247 2.61 -19.30 -17.99
N CYS A 248 3.50 -18.84 -17.13
CA CYS A 248 4.85 -18.40 -17.52
C CYS A 248 5.90 -19.21 -16.77
N LEU A 249 6.61 -20.08 -17.49
CA LEU A 249 7.70 -20.86 -16.93
C LEU A 249 8.99 -20.01 -16.84
N LEU A 250 9.67 -20.06 -15.70
CA LEU A 250 10.84 -19.25 -15.36
C LEU A 250 12.00 -20.16 -14.92
N GLY A 251 13.18 -19.98 -15.52
CA GLY A 251 14.40 -20.74 -15.23
C GLY A 251 15.41 -20.68 -16.37
N ALA A 252 16.50 -21.44 -16.27
CA ALA A 252 17.48 -21.57 -17.35
C ALA A 252 16.88 -22.30 -18.55
N GLU A 253 17.09 -21.81 -19.77
CA GLU A 253 16.34 -22.25 -20.97
C GLU A 253 16.36 -23.77 -21.15
N HIS A 254 17.51 -24.42 -20.96
CA HIS A 254 17.64 -25.88 -21.08
C HIS A 254 16.72 -26.67 -20.14
N ALA A 255 16.34 -26.11 -18.99
CA ALA A 255 15.43 -26.72 -18.03
C ALA A 255 13.96 -26.36 -18.33
N VAL A 256 13.71 -25.18 -18.91
CA VAL A 256 12.34 -24.70 -19.19
C VAL A 256 11.79 -25.20 -20.51
N THR A 257 12.63 -25.33 -21.55
CA THR A 257 12.20 -25.76 -22.89
C THR A 257 11.44 -27.10 -22.88
N PRO A 258 11.90 -28.15 -22.15
CA PRO A 258 11.16 -29.41 -22.09
C PRO A 258 9.77 -29.26 -21.48
N LEU A 259 9.64 -28.49 -20.40
CA LEU A 259 8.35 -28.22 -19.74
C LEU A 259 7.41 -27.42 -20.65
N ARG A 260 7.95 -26.44 -21.38
CA ARG A 260 7.19 -25.64 -22.36
C ARG A 260 6.66 -26.52 -23.50
N ASN A 261 7.48 -27.47 -23.98
CA ASN A 261 7.05 -28.42 -25.01
C ASN A 261 5.93 -29.33 -24.52
N LYS A 262 6.02 -29.84 -23.27
CA LYS A 262 4.96 -30.64 -22.65
C LYS A 262 3.67 -29.84 -22.49
N LEU A 263 3.76 -28.62 -21.95
CA LEU A 263 2.61 -27.71 -21.81
C LEU A 263 1.88 -27.53 -23.14
N ASN A 264 2.60 -27.21 -24.21
CA ASN A 264 2.02 -26.99 -25.53
C ASN A 264 1.44 -28.26 -26.16
N ALA A 265 2.11 -29.42 -25.99
CA ALA A 265 1.66 -30.69 -26.53
C ALA A 265 0.41 -31.20 -25.82
N ASN A 266 0.35 -31.07 -24.50
CA ASN A 266 -0.67 -31.66 -23.63
C ASN A 266 -1.80 -30.69 -23.27
N MET A 267 -1.76 -29.43 -23.74
CA MET A 267 -2.79 -28.41 -23.44
C MET A 267 -4.23 -28.87 -23.72
N HIS A 268 -4.41 -29.73 -24.73
CA HIS A 268 -5.69 -30.31 -25.11
C HIS A 268 -6.27 -31.31 -24.09
N LEU A 269 -5.46 -31.78 -23.14
CA LEU A 269 -5.87 -32.67 -22.05
C LEU A 269 -6.48 -31.91 -20.86
N TRP A 270 -6.50 -30.57 -20.90
CA TRP A 270 -7.05 -29.74 -19.84
C TRP A 270 -8.54 -30.06 -19.60
N ASN A 271 -8.86 -30.51 -18.39
CA ASN A 271 -10.20 -30.94 -18.01
C ASN A 271 -10.80 -30.00 -16.97
N LEU A 272 -11.95 -29.40 -17.28
CA LEU A 272 -12.67 -28.49 -16.38
C LEU A 272 -13.28 -29.18 -15.15
N ASP A 273 -13.44 -30.51 -15.19
CA ASP A 273 -13.89 -31.29 -14.04
C ASP A 273 -12.75 -31.56 -13.03
N CYS A 274 -11.50 -31.34 -13.45
CA CYS A 274 -10.32 -31.47 -12.61
C CYS A 274 -9.90 -30.10 -12.04
N SER A 275 -9.18 -30.10 -10.92
CA SER A 275 -8.64 -28.86 -10.38
C SER A 275 -7.48 -28.34 -11.23
N ILE A 276 -7.18 -27.03 -11.13
CA ILE A 276 -6.03 -26.43 -11.83
C ILE A 276 -4.74 -27.15 -11.48
N LEU A 277 -4.52 -27.47 -10.20
CA LEU A 277 -3.29 -28.14 -9.77
C LEU A 277 -3.16 -29.53 -10.39
N GLN A 278 -4.25 -30.30 -10.44
CA GLN A 278 -4.25 -31.62 -11.06
C GLN A 278 -3.97 -31.51 -12.57
N ASN A 279 -4.66 -30.61 -13.27
CA ASN A 279 -4.41 -30.38 -14.70
C ASN A 279 -2.96 -29.98 -14.96
N LEU A 280 -2.37 -29.09 -14.15
CA LEU A 280 -0.97 -28.69 -14.30
C LEU A 280 0.00 -29.87 -14.11
N ARG A 281 -0.28 -30.78 -13.17
CA ARG A 281 0.53 -32.00 -12.98
C ARG A 281 0.46 -32.91 -14.21
N ASP A 282 -0.74 -33.13 -14.73
CA ASP A 282 -0.96 -34.03 -15.86
C ASP A 282 -0.38 -33.46 -17.16
N VAL A 283 -0.59 -32.17 -17.42
CA VAL A 283 -0.11 -31.48 -18.62
C VAL A 283 1.41 -31.33 -18.64
N LEU A 284 2.02 -30.98 -17.51
CA LEU A 284 3.48 -30.87 -17.40
C LEU A 284 4.16 -32.22 -17.13
N GLU A 285 3.39 -33.25 -16.77
CA GLU A 285 3.87 -34.57 -16.35
C GLU A 285 4.93 -34.45 -15.24
N ILE A 286 4.60 -33.71 -14.18
CA ILE A 286 5.47 -33.48 -13.02
C ILE A 286 4.72 -33.68 -11.72
N GLU A 287 5.48 -33.93 -10.66
CA GLU A 287 5.01 -33.78 -9.28
C GLU A 287 5.50 -32.44 -8.73
N PHE A 288 4.59 -31.65 -8.16
CA PHE A 288 4.96 -30.38 -7.54
C PHE A 288 5.61 -30.62 -6.18
N PRO A 289 6.72 -29.91 -5.86
CA PRO A 289 7.26 -29.92 -4.51
C PRO A 289 6.24 -29.31 -3.55
N SER A 290 6.13 -29.91 -2.36
CA SER A 290 5.25 -29.44 -1.29
C SER A 290 6.03 -29.17 0.00
N PRO A 291 5.52 -28.31 0.90
CA PRO A 291 6.13 -28.08 2.20
C PRO A 291 6.27 -29.33 3.08
N ALA A 292 5.47 -30.37 2.82
CA ALA A 292 5.56 -31.65 3.51
C ALA A 292 6.71 -32.54 3.00
N THR A 293 7.19 -32.29 1.79
CA THR A 293 8.19 -33.15 1.11
C THR A 293 9.55 -32.47 0.95
N HIS A 294 9.62 -31.14 0.99
CA HIS A 294 10.83 -30.37 0.71
C HIS A 294 11.06 -29.26 1.74
N GLU A 295 12.33 -28.94 1.99
CA GLU A 295 12.74 -27.81 2.84
C GLU A 295 12.83 -26.49 2.05
N LYS A 296 12.59 -25.36 2.73
CA LYS A 296 12.65 -24.00 2.15
C LYS A 296 14.00 -23.67 1.49
N SER A 297 15.08 -24.14 2.09
CA SER A 297 16.45 -23.96 1.62
C SER A 297 16.68 -24.45 0.19
N SER A 298 15.91 -25.45 -0.26
CA SER A 298 16.03 -26.02 -1.61
C SER A 298 15.61 -25.05 -2.72
N PHE A 299 14.73 -24.10 -2.42
CA PHE A 299 14.15 -23.18 -3.42
C PHE A 299 14.47 -21.70 -3.17
N SER A 300 15.04 -21.37 -2.01
CA SER A 300 15.46 -20.01 -1.66
C SER A 300 16.94 -19.75 -2.00
N VAL A 301 17.30 -19.90 -3.27
CA VAL A 301 18.68 -19.66 -3.73
C VAL A 301 18.97 -18.16 -3.80
N GLU A 302 20.06 -17.74 -3.17
CA GLU A 302 20.46 -16.33 -3.10
C GLU A 302 20.96 -15.80 -4.45
N CYS A 303 20.74 -14.51 -4.67
CA CYS A 303 21.28 -13.79 -5.82
C CYS A 303 22.81 -13.84 -5.82
N GLY A 304 23.42 -14.18 -6.96
CA GLY A 304 24.88 -14.22 -7.07
C GLY A 304 25.58 -12.86 -6.93
N ILE A 305 24.85 -11.73 -6.93
CA ILE A 305 25.44 -10.39 -6.85
C ILE A 305 25.26 -9.78 -5.46
N CYS A 306 24.03 -9.73 -4.95
CA CYS A 306 23.74 -9.12 -3.64
C CYS A 306 23.76 -10.11 -2.48
N TYR A 307 23.90 -11.42 -2.75
CA TYR A 307 23.90 -12.49 -1.75
C TYR A 307 22.67 -12.46 -0.83
N ALA A 308 21.55 -11.98 -1.36
CA ALA A 308 20.26 -11.98 -0.69
C ALA A 308 19.27 -12.78 -1.52
N TYR A 309 18.39 -13.51 -0.85
CA TYR A 309 17.23 -14.13 -1.50
C TYR A 309 16.13 -13.09 -1.79
N ARG A 310 15.98 -12.07 -0.94
CA ARG A 310 15.04 -10.96 -1.19
C ARG A 310 15.75 -9.64 -1.35
N LEU A 311 15.41 -8.95 -2.42
CA LEU A 311 15.66 -7.53 -2.58
C LEU A 311 14.28 -6.87 -2.67
N GLU A 312 13.86 -6.25 -1.57
CA GLU A 312 12.48 -5.74 -1.40
C GLU A 312 11.44 -6.86 -1.56
N SER A 313 10.54 -6.77 -2.55
CA SER A 313 9.56 -7.81 -2.88
C SER A 313 10.11 -8.86 -3.85
N ALA A 314 11.21 -8.58 -4.58
CA ALA A 314 11.71 -9.41 -5.65
C ALA A 314 12.61 -10.57 -5.17
N ILE A 315 12.53 -11.70 -5.88
CA ILE A 315 13.43 -12.85 -5.72
C ILE A 315 14.26 -13.08 -6.99
N PRO A 316 15.39 -13.82 -6.92
CA PRO A 316 16.20 -14.12 -8.09
C PRO A 316 15.40 -14.90 -9.14
N ASP A 317 15.27 -14.33 -10.34
CA ASP A 317 14.50 -14.90 -11.44
C ASP A 317 15.29 -14.96 -12.75
N GLN A 318 16.46 -14.31 -12.82
CA GLN A 318 17.38 -14.37 -13.96
C GLN A 318 18.41 -15.47 -13.71
N VAL A 319 18.33 -16.58 -14.43
CA VAL A 319 19.20 -17.74 -14.22
C VAL A 319 20.20 -17.88 -15.36
N CYS A 320 21.47 -18.16 -15.05
CA CYS A 320 22.48 -18.41 -16.08
C CYS A 320 22.14 -19.66 -16.92
N ASN A 321 22.16 -19.50 -18.25
CA ASN A 321 21.82 -20.57 -19.19
C ASN A 321 22.91 -21.65 -19.33
N ASP A 322 24.17 -21.40 -18.91
CA ASP A 322 25.21 -22.45 -18.91
C ASP A 322 24.85 -23.52 -17.85
N PRO A 323 24.64 -24.79 -18.24
CA PRO A 323 24.20 -25.85 -17.33
C PRO A 323 25.17 -26.13 -16.17
N ARG A 324 26.44 -25.71 -16.28
CA ARG A 324 27.44 -25.87 -15.22
C ARG A 324 27.47 -24.70 -14.25
N CYS A 325 26.78 -23.60 -14.58
CA CYS A 325 26.70 -22.40 -13.74
C CYS A 325 25.36 -22.34 -13.03
N GLY A 326 24.25 -22.14 -13.76
CA GLY A 326 22.91 -22.09 -13.18
C GLY A 326 22.69 -21.04 -12.08
N GLN A 327 23.61 -20.09 -11.87
CA GLN A 327 23.53 -19.08 -10.81
C GLN A 327 22.31 -18.15 -11.07
N PRO A 328 21.43 -17.96 -10.08
CA PRO A 328 20.32 -17.02 -10.20
C PRO A 328 20.72 -15.61 -9.74
N PHE A 329 20.06 -14.61 -10.32
CA PHE A 329 20.24 -13.19 -10.03
C PHE A 329 18.87 -12.49 -9.97
N HIS A 330 18.75 -11.46 -9.14
CA HIS A 330 17.65 -10.50 -9.28
C HIS A 330 17.79 -9.74 -10.59
N GLN A 331 16.67 -9.45 -11.26
CA GLN A 331 16.66 -8.63 -12.46
C GLN A 331 17.37 -7.29 -12.24
N ALA A 332 17.04 -6.57 -11.15
CA ALA A 332 17.66 -5.28 -10.83
C ALA A 332 19.18 -5.41 -10.65
N CYS A 333 19.65 -6.37 -9.85
CA CYS A 333 21.09 -6.59 -9.64
C CYS A 333 21.83 -6.91 -10.94
N LEU A 334 21.26 -7.78 -11.77
CA LEU A 334 21.90 -8.16 -13.02
C LEU A 334 21.90 -7.02 -14.04
N TYR A 335 20.82 -6.24 -14.12
CA TYR A 335 20.74 -5.07 -14.97
C TYR A 335 21.80 -4.02 -14.59
N GLU A 336 21.90 -3.71 -13.30
CA GLU A 336 22.91 -2.80 -12.75
C GLU A 336 24.33 -3.26 -13.04
N TRP A 337 24.59 -4.57 -12.96
CA TRP A 337 25.87 -5.14 -13.31
C TRP A 337 26.18 -5.02 -14.80
N LEU A 338 25.26 -5.48 -15.66
CA LEU A 338 25.47 -5.52 -17.10
C LEU A 338 25.62 -4.12 -17.69
N ARG A 339 24.85 -3.12 -17.25
CA ARG A 339 24.98 -1.74 -17.74
C ARG A 339 26.34 -1.09 -17.41
N GLY A 340 27.04 -1.59 -16.39
CA GLY A 340 28.37 -1.14 -16.00
C GLY A 340 29.51 -1.73 -16.85
N LEU A 341 29.25 -2.78 -17.65
CA LEU A 341 30.28 -3.43 -18.45
C LEU A 341 30.39 -2.80 -19.85
N PRO A 342 31.61 -2.46 -20.32
CA PRO A 342 31.81 -1.92 -21.65
C PRO A 342 31.53 -2.93 -22.78
N SER A 343 31.50 -4.23 -22.47
CA SER A 343 31.18 -5.31 -23.40
C SER A 343 29.67 -5.53 -23.57
N SER A 344 28.85 -4.98 -22.68
CA SER A 344 27.40 -5.15 -22.74
C SER A 344 26.79 -4.36 -23.88
N ARG A 345 25.75 -4.92 -24.47
CA ARG A 345 24.98 -4.30 -25.55
C ARG A 345 23.51 -4.33 -25.17
N GLN A 346 22.81 -3.23 -25.40
CA GLN A 346 21.36 -3.18 -25.27
C GLN A 346 20.73 -3.08 -26.66
N SER A 347 19.70 -3.89 -26.90
CA SER A 347 18.85 -3.81 -28.08
C SER A 347 17.41 -3.85 -27.61
N PHE A 348 16.67 -2.74 -27.82
CA PHE A 348 15.33 -2.55 -27.27
C PHE A 348 15.29 -2.81 -25.76
N ASN A 349 14.45 -3.75 -25.32
CA ASN A 349 14.27 -4.15 -23.94
C ASN A 349 15.14 -5.36 -23.57
N ILE A 350 16.15 -5.72 -24.36
CA ILE A 350 17.04 -6.86 -24.05
C ILE A 350 18.47 -6.36 -23.87
N VAL A 351 19.07 -6.70 -22.74
CA VAL A 351 20.50 -6.47 -22.45
C VAL A 351 21.26 -7.77 -22.63
N PHE A 352 22.31 -7.70 -23.42
CA PHE A 352 23.26 -8.78 -23.69
C PHE A 352 24.58 -8.46 -22.99
N GLY A 353 25.16 -9.45 -22.34
CA GLY A 353 26.50 -9.34 -21.77
C GLY A 353 27.01 -10.69 -21.29
N GLU A 354 27.85 -10.69 -20.26
CA GLU A 354 28.48 -11.90 -19.73
C GLU A 354 28.04 -12.16 -18.28
N CYS A 355 27.84 -13.44 -17.96
CA CYS A 355 27.51 -13.87 -16.61
C CYS A 355 28.66 -13.53 -15.64
N PRO A 356 28.38 -12.93 -14.46
CA PRO A 356 29.41 -12.57 -13.48
C PRO A 356 30.24 -13.76 -12.96
N TYR A 357 29.71 -14.98 -13.06
CA TYR A 357 30.32 -16.19 -12.49
C TYR A 357 31.10 -17.03 -13.49
N CYS A 358 30.59 -17.18 -14.72
CA CYS A 358 31.17 -18.10 -15.72
C CYS A 358 31.61 -17.41 -17.01
N SER A 359 31.41 -16.08 -17.12
CA SER A 359 31.74 -15.27 -18.30
C SER A 359 31.11 -15.76 -19.61
N LYS A 360 30.09 -16.62 -19.54
CA LYS A 360 29.30 -17.02 -20.71
C LYS A 360 28.28 -15.95 -21.05
N GLN A 361 27.90 -15.91 -22.32
CA GLN A 361 26.88 -14.99 -22.80
C GLN A 361 25.59 -15.15 -22.00
N PHE A 362 25.05 -14.02 -21.60
CA PHE A 362 23.80 -13.87 -20.87
C PHE A 362 22.95 -12.82 -21.58
N SER A 363 21.65 -13.08 -21.72
CA SER A 363 20.67 -12.11 -22.19
C SER A 363 19.56 -11.98 -21.16
N MET A 364 19.17 -10.77 -20.82
CA MET A 364 18.03 -10.50 -19.93
C MET A 364 17.06 -9.52 -20.59
N GLU A 365 15.78 -9.76 -20.39
CA GLU A 365 14.73 -8.82 -20.76
C GLU A 365 14.51 -7.83 -19.60
N ILE A 366 14.51 -6.54 -19.91
CA ILE A 366 14.19 -5.46 -18.97
C ILE A 366 12.68 -5.48 -18.80
N ARG A 367 12.21 -5.90 -17.62
CA ARG A 367 10.81 -5.74 -17.21
C ARG A 367 10.69 -4.45 -16.43
N GLU A 368 9.91 -3.51 -16.93
CA GLU A 368 9.48 -2.36 -16.14
C GLU A 368 8.50 -2.87 -15.08
N GLU A 369 8.84 -2.70 -13.80
CA GLU A 369 7.86 -2.84 -12.74
C GLU A 369 6.83 -1.73 -12.95
N ARG A 370 5.64 -2.09 -13.45
CA ARG A 370 4.49 -1.20 -13.36
C ARG A 370 4.17 -1.06 -11.88
N GLU A 371 4.69 -0.02 -11.25
CA GLU A 371 4.16 0.49 -10.00
C GLU A 371 2.64 0.62 -10.19
N ARG A 372 1.86 -0.20 -9.49
CA ARG A 372 0.42 0.04 -9.35
C ARG A 372 0.23 1.23 -8.40
N GLU A 373 0.74 2.39 -8.77
CA GLU A 373 0.25 3.65 -8.22
C GLU A 373 -0.86 4.14 -9.16
N GLY A 374 -2.05 4.35 -8.59
CA GLY A 374 -3.23 4.71 -9.34
C GLY A 374 -3.09 6.09 -9.98
N GLU A 375 -2.68 6.13 -11.25
CA GLU A 375 -2.90 7.29 -12.11
C GLU A 375 -4.38 7.39 -12.45
N LYS A 376 -5.10 8.15 -11.62
CA LYS A 376 -6.37 8.76 -12.01
C LYS A 376 -6.07 9.92 -12.96
N GLU A 377 -5.95 9.65 -14.25
CA GLU A 377 -6.12 10.70 -15.25
C GLU A 377 -7.61 11.08 -15.31
N TYR A 378 -7.96 12.15 -14.60
CA TYR A 378 -9.21 12.87 -14.81
C TYR A 378 -9.11 13.67 -16.11
N ASN A 379 -9.54 13.07 -17.22
CA ASN A 379 -9.86 13.83 -18.42
C ASN A 379 -11.21 14.54 -18.23
N TYR A 380 -11.17 15.82 -17.86
CA TYR A 380 -12.28 16.73 -18.04
C TYR A 380 -12.34 17.15 -19.51
N GLY A 381 -13.23 16.52 -20.27
CA GLY A 381 -13.65 17.00 -21.58
C GLY A 381 -14.66 18.14 -21.42
N CYS A 382 -14.38 19.25 -22.10
CA CYS A 382 -15.29 20.37 -22.28
C CYS A 382 -16.36 20.07 -23.34
#